data_AF-A0A7X9APR0-F1
#
_entry.id   AF-A0A7X9APR0-F1
#
_cell.length_a   1.000
_cell.length_b   1.000
_cell.length_c   1.000
_cell.angle_alpha   90.00
_cell.angle_beta   90.00
_cell.angle_gamma   90.00
#
_symmetry.space_group_name_H-M   'P 1'
#
loop_
_entity.id
_entity.type
_entity.pdbx_description
1 polymer ?
#
loop_
_entity_poly.entity_id
_entity_poly.type
_entity_poly.pdbx_seq_one_letter_code
_entity_poly.pdbx_strand_id
1 'polypeptide(L)'
;MIDFEGKHIGLFGGTFDPFHNAHRQLIVSALEQLPLDVVLVMPLGQAPHKKRRISLAAHRYEMARLGIDGLSRVVVSDDEIRTPGVDYTYETILRLKEQHCPAAITVLVGSDVLLSIDSWYRVKDLMGEISLAVVRRGDDDIKVLENKAEETAARYGAKIVFFDMPPSMLASSDLRRIHENQGDFRDKCPDSVVAFIERHRLYSLSPVYSMVDDDDWERLVALEGWSWRFISQERRVHSASVAQYAGKLASLYEVDIWKAIAAGLLHDMAKEFPLEEQKDLARQYLDDETLFLTLSDDLMHGPAAAKFISKTCGKCEVEFLDAIAFHSTGRGDMSVLGQILFLADKIAFDRTFRRLDAIRSLAEDGNLDDAMKLCLEEIFTALKYSGVEVNSLSLNAYRKYAGGASS
;
A
#
# COMPACT_ATOMS: atom_id res chain seq x y z
N MET A 1 -9.07 -12.16 16.15
CA MET A 1 -8.52 -10.81 16.42
C MET A 1 -8.16 -10.74 17.89
N ILE A 2 -7.06 -10.06 18.24
CA ILE A 2 -6.72 -9.83 19.64
C ILE A 2 -7.68 -8.78 20.18
N ASP A 3 -8.35 -9.08 21.27
CA ASP A 3 -9.11 -8.11 22.05
C ASP A 3 -8.13 -7.27 22.88
N PHE A 4 -8.25 -5.96 22.74
CA PHE A 4 -7.39 -4.96 23.36
C PHE A 4 -7.94 -4.43 24.68
N GLU A 5 -9.19 -4.75 25.02
CA GLU A 5 -9.82 -4.29 26.26
C GLU A 5 -9.04 -4.77 27.49
N GLY A 6 -8.67 -3.83 28.36
CA GLY A 6 -7.91 -4.12 29.57
C GLY A 6 -6.48 -4.65 29.33
N LYS A 7 -5.96 -4.60 28.11
CA LYS A 7 -4.59 -5.03 27.77
C LYS A 7 -3.57 -3.92 27.96
N HIS A 8 -2.34 -4.30 28.30
CA HIS A 8 -1.16 -3.43 28.18
C HIS A 8 -0.60 -3.55 26.76
N ILE A 9 -0.81 -2.52 25.94
CA ILE A 9 -0.39 -2.49 24.53
C ILE A 9 1.01 -1.86 24.41
N GLY A 10 1.91 -2.53 23.69
CA GLY A 10 3.12 -1.92 23.15
C GLY A 10 2.86 -1.37 21.75
N LEU A 11 2.78 -0.06 21.57
CA LEU A 11 2.61 0.56 20.25
C LEU A 11 3.97 0.75 19.58
N PHE A 12 4.21 0.07 18.46
CA PHE A 12 5.44 0.21 17.68
C PHE A 12 5.14 0.82 16.31
N GLY A 13 5.29 2.14 16.22
CA GLY A 13 5.07 2.91 14.99
C GLY A 13 6.31 2.94 14.10
N GLY A 14 6.11 2.93 12.78
CA GLY A 14 7.22 3.03 11.83
C GLY A 14 6.80 3.06 10.37
N THR A 15 7.69 3.50 9.49
CA THR A 15 7.40 3.46 8.05
C THR A 15 7.36 2.01 7.52
N PHE A 16 8.23 1.15 8.04
CA PHE A 16 8.40 -0.26 7.64
C PHE A 16 8.60 -0.45 6.13
N ASP A 17 9.60 0.24 5.58
CA ASP A 17 9.86 0.28 4.14
C ASP A 17 11.29 -0.15 3.78
N PRO A 18 11.69 -1.42 3.95
CA PRO A 18 10.85 -2.55 4.37
C PRO A 18 10.85 -2.80 5.89
N PHE A 19 9.93 -3.66 6.35
CA PHE A 19 10.07 -4.35 7.63
C PHE A 19 11.31 -5.28 7.59
N HIS A 20 12.09 -5.37 8.66
CA HIS A 20 13.37 -6.08 8.66
C HIS A 20 13.70 -6.71 10.03
N ASN A 21 14.80 -7.48 10.09
CA ASN A 21 15.13 -8.30 11.26
C ASN A 21 15.33 -7.48 12.55
N ALA A 22 15.87 -6.25 12.46
CA ALA A 22 15.96 -5.38 13.64
C ALA A 22 14.59 -4.94 14.19
N HIS A 23 13.58 -4.72 13.33
CA HIS A 23 12.21 -4.43 13.79
C HIS A 23 11.63 -5.65 14.51
N ARG A 24 11.79 -6.85 13.93
CA ARG A 24 11.34 -8.11 14.54
C ARG A 24 12.00 -8.34 15.89
N GLN A 25 13.31 -8.12 15.98
CA GLN A 25 14.07 -8.29 17.21
C GLN A 25 13.67 -7.30 18.29
N LEU A 26 13.40 -6.03 17.92
CA LEU A 26 12.89 -5.02 18.85
C LEU A 26 11.56 -5.48 19.48
N ILE A 27 10.63 -5.97 18.66
CA ILE A 27 9.33 -6.47 19.14
C ILE A 27 9.50 -7.65 20.11
N VAL A 28 10.35 -8.62 19.75
CA VAL A 28 10.63 -9.78 20.60
C VAL A 28 11.24 -9.35 21.94
N SER A 29 12.28 -8.51 21.91
CA SER A 29 12.93 -7.98 23.10
C SER A 29 11.97 -7.20 24.00
N ALA A 30 11.05 -6.41 23.41
CA ALA A 30 10.04 -5.69 24.16
C ALA A 30 9.06 -6.64 24.87
N LEU A 31 8.59 -7.69 24.19
CA LEU A 31 7.68 -8.69 24.77
C LEU A 31 8.32 -9.53 25.89
N GLU A 32 9.65 -9.70 25.85
CA GLU A 32 10.42 -10.45 26.85
C GLU A 32 10.72 -9.62 28.12
N GLN A 33 10.93 -8.31 27.97
CA GLN A 33 11.45 -7.45 29.04
C GLN A 33 10.41 -6.50 29.64
N LEU A 34 9.34 -6.21 28.90
CA LEU A 34 8.30 -5.26 29.32
C LEU A 34 6.99 -6.01 29.63
N PRO A 35 6.15 -5.49 30.53
CA PRO A 35 4.89 -6.14 30.92
C PRO A 35 3.78 -5.94 29.88
N LEU A 36 4.09 -6.08 28.60
CA LEU A 36 3.16 -5.87 27.49
C LEU A 36 2.34 -7.13 27.26
N ASP A 37 1.02 -7.07 27.18
CA ASP A 37 0.21 -8.22 26.77
C ASP A 37 0.33 -8.50 25.27
N VAL A 38 0.39 -7.43 24.48
CA VAL A 38 0.39 -7.43 23.02
C VAL A 38 1.23 -6.29 22.48
N VAL A 39 1.88 -6.48 21.33
CA VAL A 39 2.49 -5.41 20.55
C VAL A 39 1.65 -5.11 19.31
N LEU A 40 1.27 -3.85 19.16
CA LEU A 40 0.59 -3.30 18.01
C LEU A 40 1.62 -2.63 17.09
N VAL A 41 1.93 -3.27 15.96
CA VAL A 41 2.76 -2.69 14.91
C VAL A 41 1.90 -1.74 14.08
N MET A 42 2.30 -0.48 13.97
CA MET A 42 1.54 0.57 13.32
C MET A 42 2.33 1.16 12.14
N PRO A 43 2.17 0.63 10.92
CA PRO A 43 2.71 1.27 9.73
C PRO A 43 2.12 2.67 9.56
N LEU A 44 3.00 3.66 9.39
CA LEU A 44 2.60 5.06 9.21
C LEU A 44 1.67 5.21 7.98
N GLY A 45 0.62 6.03 8.12
CA GLY A 45 -0.23 6.46 7.00
C GLY A 45 0.49 7.45 6.11
N GLN A 46 0.37 8.75 6.43
CA GLN A 46 1.18 9.80 5.83
C GLN A 46 2.53 9.94 6.53
N ALA A 47 3.61 10.09 5.75
CA ALA A 47 4.96 10.29 6.28
C ALA A 47 5.55 11.66 5.84
N PRO A 48 4.94 12.79 6.21
CA PRO A 48 5.31 14.12 5.71
C PRO A 48 6.75 14.52 6.07
N HIS A 49 7.32 13.92 7.12
CA HIS A 49 8.70 14.14 7.55
C HIS A 49 9.74 13.42 6.67
N LYS A 50 9.32 12.55 5.74
CA LYS A 50 10.24 11.84 4.84
C LYS A 50 10.48 12.66 3.58
N LYS A 51 11.76 12.90 3.27
CA LYS A 51 12.20 13.60 2.05
C LYS A 51 12.04 12.78 0.76
N ARG A 52 11.87 11.46 0.88
CA ARG A 52 11.75 10.51 -0.24
C ARG A 52 10.32 9.97 -0.25
N ARG A 53 9.77 9.71 -1.44
CA ARG A 53 8.56 8.89 -1.58
C ARG A 53 8.80 7.47 -1.07
N ILE A 54 7.91 7.02 -0.22
CA ILE A 54 7.93 5.67 0.37
C ILE A 54 7.09 4.73 -0.48
N SER A 55 7.25 3.42 -0.30
CA SER A 55 6.35 2.45 -0.93
C SER A 55 4.89 2.70 -0.53
N LEU A 56 3.96 2.35 -1.44
CA LEU A 56 2.52 2.36 -1.17
C LEU A 56 2.20 1.61 0.13
N ALA A 57 1.22 2.10 0.88
CA ALA A 57 0.86 1.61 2.20
C ALA A 57 0.53 0.11 2.20
N ALA A 58 -0.07 -0.41 1.12
CA ALA A 58 -0.46 -1.83 1.08
C ALA A 58 0.75 -2.75 1.10
N HIS A 59 1.80 -2.38 0.38
CA HIS A 59 3.06 -3.11 0.39
C HIS A 59 3.75 -3.03 1.76
N ARG A 60 3.77 -1.85 2.40
CA ARG A 60 4.40 -1.68 3.73
C ARG A 60 3.66 -2.45 4.82
N TYR A 61 2.34 -2.39 4.82
CA TYR A 61 1.50 -3.16 5.73
C TYR A 61 1.70 -4.67 5.53
N GLU A 62 1.71 -5.15 4.28
CA GLU A 62 1.89 -6.56 3.99
C GLU A 62 3.29 -7.05 4.40
N MET A 63 4.34 -6.26 4.15
CA MET A 63 5.68 -6.56 4.64
C MET A 63 5.74 -6.61 6.17
N ALA A 64 5.05 -5.71 6.88
CA ALA A 64 4.95 -5.78 8.33
C ALA A 64 4.21 -7.05 8.79
N ARG A 65 3.09 -7.39 8.14
CA ARG A 65 2.28 -8.58 8.43
C ARG A 65 3.08 -9.88 8.25
N LEU A 66 3.79 -9.99 7.13
CA LEU A 66 4.69 -11.12 6.84
C LEU A 66 5.89 -11.16 7.78
N GLY A 67 6.39 -9.99 8.19
CA GLY A 67 7.56 -9.88 9.05
C GLY A 67 7.32 -10.27 10.51
N ILE A 68 6.09 -10.13 11.00
CA ILE A 68 5.69 -10.57 12.34
C ILE A 68 5.17 -12.01 12.39
N ASP A 69 5.19 -12.74 11.27
CA ASP A 69 4.66 -14.10 11.22
C ASP A 69 5.30 -15.01 12.29
N GLY A 70 4.47 -15.86 12.88
CA GLY A 70 4.84 -16.71 14.02
C GLY A 70 4.89 -16.00 15.39
N LEU A 71 4.67 -14.69 15.49
CA LEU A 71 4.60 -13.97 16.78
C LEU A 71 3.15 -13.87 17.28
N SER A 72 2.76 -14.72 18.22
CA SER A 72 1.35 -14.85 18.66
C SER A 72 0.78 -13.64 19.42
N ARG A 73 1.63 -12.79 19.99
CA ARG A 73 1.26 -11.58 20.75
C ARG A 73 1.53 -10.29 19.99
N VAL A 74 1.53 -10.35 18.66
CA VAL A 74 1.83 -9.22 17.79
C VAL A 74 0.80 -9.12 16.69
N VAL A 75 0.32 -7.91 16.41
CA VAL A 75 -0.65 -7.62 15.35
C VAL A 75 -0.29 -6.34 14.62
N VAL A 76 -0.61 -6.27 13.33
CA VAL A 76 -0.42 -5.06 12.51
C VAL A 76 -1.75 -4.31 12.39
N SER A 77 -1.74 -3.02 12.67
CA SER A 77 -2.90 -2.14 12.52
C SER A 77 -2.84 -1.33 11.23
N ASP A 78 -4.01 -1.06 10.62
CA ASP A 78 -4.15 -0.16 9.49
C ASP A 78 -4.80 1.19 9.86
N ASP A 79 -4.90 1.50 11.17
CA ASP A 79 -5.59 2.69 11.69
C ASP A 79 -5.02 4.00 11.14
N GLU A 80 -3.69 4.20 11.21
CA GLU A 80 -3.06 5.41 10.66
C GLU A 80 -3.16 5.48 9.13
N ILE A 81 -3.17 4.35 8.43
CA ILE A 81 -3.31 4.31 6.95
C ILE A 81 -4.73 4.74 6.53
N ARG A 82 -5.75 4.35 7.29
CA ARG A 82 -7.16 4.65 7.00
C ARG A 82 -7.61 6.01 7.51
N THR A 83 -6.79 6.65 8.33
CA THR A 83 -7.02 7.99 8.88
C THR A 83 -6.56 9.04 7.85
N PRO A 84 -7.46 9.90 7.36
CA PRO A 84 -7.07 10.94 6.41
C PRO A 84 -6.15 12.00 7.04
N GLY A 85 -5.15 12.47 6.28
CA GLY A 85 -4.26 13.56 6.69
C GLY A 85 -3.04 13.10 7.50
N VAL A 86 -2.31 14.09 8.03
CA VAL A 86 -1.16 13.84 8.90
C VAL A 86 -1.65 13.34 10.25
N ASP A 87 -1.20 12.15 10.63
CA ASP A 87 -1.51 11.56 11.92
C ASP A 87 -0.36 11.80 12.91
N TYR A 88 -0.71 12.34 14.07
CA TYR A 88 0.23 12.54 15.17
C TYR A 88 0.04 11.43 16.17
N THR A 89 1.14 10.92 16.75
CA THR A 89 1.08 9.82 17.73
C THR A 89 0.11 10.11 18.88
N TYR A 90 -0.02 11.37 19.30
CA TYR A 90 -1.02 11.77 20.29
C TYR A 90 -2.46 11.44 19.87
N GLU A 91 -2.84 11.77 18.64
CA GLU A 91 -4.19 11.50 18.11
C GLU A 91 -4.42 9.99 17.96
N THR A 92 -3.40 9.24 17.50
CA THR A 92 -3.44 7.78 17.44
C THR A 92 -3.70 7.17 18.82
N ILE A 93 -3.02 7.66 19.86
CA ILE A 93 -3.20 7.19 21.23
C ILE A 93 -4.61 7.47 21.74
N LEU A 94 -5.17 8.66 21.46
CA LEU A 94 -6.55 8.98 21.84
C LEU A 94 -7.56 8.05 21.16
N ARG A 95 -7.43 7.83 19.85
CA ARG A 95 -8.31 6.92 19.11
C ARG A 95 -8.21 5.49 19.63
N LEU A 96 -7.00 4.98 19.89
CA LEU A 96 -6.82 3.65 20.46
C LEU A 96 -7.49 3.53 21.84
N LYS A 97 -7.41 4.56 22.67
CA LYS A 97 -8.10 4.56 23.98
C LYS A 97 -9.62 4.57 23.84
N GLU A 98 -10.14 5.37 22.93
CA GLU A 98 -11.57 5.48 22.66
C GLU A 98 -12.15 4.17 22.08
N GLN A 99 -11.45 3.55 21.14
CA GLN A 99 -11.94 2.37 20.43
C GLN A 99 -11.78 1.06 21.22
N HIS A 100 -10.77 0.99 22.09
CA HIS A 100 -10.35 -0.29 22.67
C HIS A 100 -10.23 -0.33 24.19
N CYS A 101 -10.32 0.80 24.90
CA CYS A 101 -10.22 0.85 26.37
C CYS A 101 -9.05 0.00 26.95
N PRO A 102 -7.80 0.17 26.46
CA PRO A 102 -6.66 -0.58 26.98
C PRO A 102 -6.32 -0.16 28.41
N ALA A 103 -5.75 -1.08 29.20
CA ALA A 103 -5.31 -0.77 30.56
C ALA A 103 -4.11 0.19 30.58
N ALA A 104 -3.20 0.05 29.62
CA ALA A 104 -2.04 0.91 29.46
C ALA A 104 -1.53 0.88 28.01
N ILE A 105 -0.87 1.95 27.59
CA ILE A 105 -0.15 1.99 26.32
C ILE A 105 1.30 2.40 26.59
N THR A 106 2.23 1.61 26.04
CA THR A 106 3.65 1.91 26.01
C THR A 106 4.09 2.10 24.56
N VAL A 107 4.61 3.27 24.21
CA VAL A 107 5.14 3.52 22.87
C VAL A 107 6.59 3.04 22.82
N LEU A 108 6.88 2.15 21.87
CA LEU A 108 8.20 1.56 21.64
C LEU A 108 8.95 2.40 20.62
N VAL A 109 10.11 2.94 21.00
CA VAL A 109 10.91 3.82 20.13
C VAL A 109 12.38 3.46 20.15
N GLY A 110 13.09 3.85 19.09
CA GLY A 110 14.56 3.86 19.05
C GLY A 110 15.15 4.93 19.97
N SER A 111 16.41 4.73 20.37
CA SER A 111 17.21 5.71 21.12
C SER A 111 17.31 7.06 20.41
N ASP A 112 17.37 7.07 19.08
CA ASP A 112 17.40 8.26 18.23
C ASP A 112 16.15 9.13 18.39
N VAL A 113 14.99 8.52 18.58
CA VAL A 113 13.72 9.23 18.77
C VAL A 113 13.70 10.00 20.08
N LEU A 114 14.22 9.42 21.18
CA LEU A 114 14.29 10.08 22.49
C LEU A 114 15.00 11.43 22.41
N LEU A 115 16.08 11.52 21.63
CA LEU A 115 16.87 12.75 21.48
C LEU A 115 16.08 13.89 20.80
N SER A 116 15.04 13.55 20.03
CA SER A 116 14.20 14.50 19.28
C SER A 116 12.77 14.62 19.82
N ILE A 117 12.46 13.96 20.94
CA ILE A 117 11.08 13.78 21.43
C ILE A 117 10.34 15.09 21.69
N ASP A 118 11.07 16.15 22.03
CA ASP A 118 10.52 17.48 22.34
C ASP A 118 9.80 18.13 21.15
N SER A 119 10.08 17.68 19.91
CA SER A 119 9.43 18.18 18.71
C SER A 119 8.09 17.54 18.41
N TRP A 120 7.66 16.53 19.19
CA TRP A 120 6.41 15.83 18.95
C TRP A 120 5.21 16.72 19.25
N TYR A 121 4.17 16.60 18.40
CA TYR A 121 2.93 17.32 18.57
C TYR A 121 2.29 17.00 19.93
N ARG A 122 1.99 18.03 20.71
CA ARG A 122 1.44 17.93 22.08
C ARG A 122 2.21 16.97 22.99
N VAL A 123 3.56 16.97 22.91
CA VAL A 123 4.43 16.07 23.69
C VAL A 123 4.09 16.00 25.18
N LYS A 124 3.77 17.14 25.82
CA LYS A 124 3.41 17.16 27.25
C LYS A 124 2.17 16.32 27.54
N ASP A 125 1.14 16.47 26.71
CA ASP A 125 -0.12 15.75 26.89
C ASP A 125 0.07 14.27 26.57
N LEU A 126 0.77 13.97 25.48
CA LEU A 126 1.13 12.60 25.10
C LEU A 126 1.84 11.87 26.24
N MET A 127 2.85 12.47 26.86
CA MET A 127 3.61 11.83 27.95
C MET A 127 2.76 11.53 29.19
N GLY A 128 1.65 12.26 29.39
CA GLY A 128 0.65 11.94 30.41
C GLY A 128 -0.21 10.73 30.08
N GLU A 129 -0.36 10.40 28.79
CA GLU A 129 -1.22 9.32 28.31
C GLU A 129 -0.51 7.96 28.18
N ILE A 130 0.83 7.93 28.11
CA ILE A 130 1.62 6.74 27.78
C ILE A 130 2.78 6.49 28.75
N SER A 131 3.40 5.31 28.63
CA SER A 131 4.82 5.16 28.96
C SER A 131 5.66 5.12 27.68
N LEU A 132 6.89 5.61 27.72
CA LEU A 132 7.83 5.55 26.60
C LEU A 132 8.88 4.48 26.87
N ALA A 133 8.95 3.46 26.03
CA ALA A 133 10.00 2.44 26.10
C ALA A 133 11.04 2.68 25.02
N VAL A 134 12.27 2.95 25.42
CA VAL A 134 13.38 3.29 24.54
C VAL A 134 14.29 2.06 24.40
N VAL A 135 14.42 1.56 23.18
CA VAL A 135 15.34 0.44 22.91
C VAL A 135 16.78 0.93 22.81
N ARG A 136 17.70 0.21 23.44
CA ARG A 136 19.14 0.39 23.26
C ARG A 136 19.68 -0.64 22.26
N ARG A 137 20.39 -0.16 21.24
CA ARG A 137 20.93 -0.95 20.13
C ARG A 137 22.41 -1.32 20.31
N GLY A 138 22.99 -0.98 21.46
CA GLY A 138 24.34 -1.42 21.88
C GLY A 138 25.49 -0.48 21.51
N ASP A 139 25.28 0.44 20.58
CA ASP A 139 26.23 1.51 20.21
C ASP A 139 25.86 2.89 20.81
N ASP A 140 24.77 2.93 21.58
CA ASP A 140 24.26 4.16 22.19
C ASP A 140 25.17 4.70 23.31
N ASP A 141 25.29 6.03 23.38
CA ASP A 141 25.86 6.69 24.56
C ASP A 141 24.82 6.67 25.70
N ILE A 142 24.96 5.68 26.57
CA ILE A 142 24.05 5.43 27.70
C ILE A 142 23.87 6.69 28.57
N LYS A 143 24.96 7.44 28.83
CA LYS A 143 24.88 8.63 29.69
C LYS A 143 24.07 9.74 29.03
N VAL A 144 24.23 9.93 27.72
CA VAL A 144 23.45 10.92 26.97
C VAL A 144 21.97 10.54 26.99
N LEU A 145 21.63 9.27 26.78
CA LEU A 145 20.25 8.80 26.82
C LEU A 145 19.62 8.92 28.22
N GLU A 146 20.34 8.52 29.27
CA GLU A 146 19.87 8.64 30.66
C GLU A 146 19.61 10.10 31.04
N ASN A 147 20.56 11.00 30.75
CA ASN A 147 20.39 12.43 31.00
C ASN A 147 19.19 13.00 30.23
N LYS A 148 19.00 12.63 28.96
CA LYS A 148 17.87 13.09 28.17
C LYS A 148 16.54 12.55 28.73
N ALA A 149 16.51 11.28 29.14
CA ALA A 149 15.33 10.69 29.74
C ALA A 149 14.96 11.37 31.06
N GLU A 150 15.93 11.65 31.94
CA GLU A 150 15.70 12.40 33.17
C GLU A 150 15.17 13.81 32.90
N GLU A 151 15.74 14.52 31.93
CA GLU A 151 15.26 15.84 31.50
C GLU A 151 13.81 15.78 31.01
N THR A 152 13.50 14.86 30.08
CA THR A 152 12.16 14.68 29.52
C THR A 152 11.15 14.27 30.60
N ALA A 153 11.53 13.37 31.52
CA ALA A 153 10.71 12.94 32.65
C ALA A 153 10.41 14.11 33.60
N ALA A 154 11.42 14.90 33.97
CA ALA A 154 11.24 16.07 34.82
C ALA A 154 10.37 17.15 34.16
N ARG A 155 10.55 17.37 32.85
CA ARG A 155 9.86 18.43 32.10
C ARG A 155 8.39 18.11 31.82
N TYR A 156 8.08 16.85 31.52
CA TYR A 156 6.76 16.45 31.04
C TYR A 156 6.04 15.43 31.94
N GLY A 157 6.66 14.97 33.03
CA GLY A 157 6.11 13.89 33.85
C GLY A 157 6.12 12.52 33.14
N ALA A 158 7.00 12.35 32.15
CA ALA A 158 7.06 11.16 31.32
C ALA A 158 7.52 9.92 32.10
N LYS A 159 6.86 8.78 31.86
CA LYS A 159 7.31 7.46 32.35
C LYS A 159 8.20 6.83 31.28
N ILE A 160 9.51 6.94 31.44
CA ILE A 160 10.49 6.41 30.48
C ILE A 160 11.13 5.15 31.05
N VAL A 161 11.15 4.09 30.24
CA VAL A 161 11.82 2.82 30.55
C VAL A 161 12.78 2.45 29.42
N PHE A 162 13.89 1.81 29.76
CA PHE A 162 14.83 1.29 28.77
C PHE A 162 14.71 -0.23 28.70
N PHE A 163 14.93 -0.77 27.49
CA PHE A 163 15.09 -2.21 27.26
C PHE A 163 16.15 -2.44 26.20
N ASP A 164 16.71 -3.65 26.17
CA ASP A 164 17.87 -3.97 25.34
C ASP A 164 17.50 -4.91 24.20
N MET A 165 18.13 -4.72 23.04
CA MET A 165 18.11 -5.70 21.96
C MET A 165 19.54 -6.07 21.55
N PRO A 166 19.76 -7.25 20.95
CA PRO A 166 21.02 -7.59 20.30
C PRO A 166 21.49 -6.46 19.38
N PRO A 167 22.79 -6.10 19.41
CA PRO A 167 23.28 -4.99 18.61
C PRO A 167 22.99 -5.13 17.13
N SER A 168 22.47 -4.07 16.51
CA SER A 168 22.08 -4.09 15.11
C SER A 168 22.18 -2.70 14.48
N MET A 169 23.00 -2.62 13.43
CA MET A 169 23.13 -1.43 12.57
C MET A 169 22.14 -1.42 11.40
N LEU A 170 21.21 -2.38 11.33
CA LEU A 170 20.27 -2.49 10.21
C LEU A 170 19.27 -1.32 10.21
N ALA A 171 19.25 -0.58 9.10
CA ALA A 171 18.24 0.43 8.80
C ALA A 171 17.59 0.15 7.45
N SER A 172 16.29 0.45 7.31
CA SER A 172 15.55 0.21 6.07
C SER A 172 16.14 0.99 4.88
N SER A 173 16.73 2.17 5.11
CA SER A 173 17.42 2.94 4.07
C SER A 173 18.63 2.22 3.49
N ASP A 174 19.37 1.49 4.32
CA ASP A 174 20.52 0.69 3.85
C ASP A 174 20.06 -0.50 3.02
N LEU A 175 18.96 -1.15 3.42
CA LEU A 175 18.39 -2.26 2.66
C LEU A 175 17.95 -1.83 1.27
N ARG A 176 17.27 -0.67 1.16
CA ARG A 176 16.89 -0.12 -0.14
C ARG A 176 18.11 0.21 -0.99
N ARG A 177 19.15 0.81 -0.41
CA ARG A 177 20.41 1.10 -1.11
C ARG A 177 21.12 -0.18 -1.57
N ILE A 178 21.15 -1.23 -0.75
CA ILE A 178 21.73 -2.53 -1.11
C ILE A 178 20.95 -3.12 -2.30
N HIS A 179 19.62 -3.13 -2.21
CA HIS A 179 18.75 -3.64 -3.28
C HIS A 179 18.92 -2.86 -4.60
N GLU A 180 18.91 -1.52 -4.53
CA GLU A 180 19.12 -0.63 -5.69
C GLU A 180 20.48 -0.88 -6.37
N ASN A 181 21.50 -1.30 -5.62
CA ASN A 181 22.83 -1.67 -6.13
C ASN A 181 22.97 -3.18 -6.43
N GLN A 182 21.87 -3.93 -6.52
CA GLN A 182 21.87 -5.39 -6.77
C GLN A 182 22.68 -6.20 -5.75
N GLY A 183 22.87 -5.67 -4.54
CA GLY A 183 23.50 -6.36 -3.43
C GLY A 183 22.54 -7.32 -2.73
N ASP A 184 23.09 -8.26 -1.95
CA ASP A 184 22.31 -9.24 -1.21
C ASP A 184 21.79 -8.66 0.12
N PHE A 185 20.47 -8.71 0.30
CA PHE A 185 19.77 -8.27 1.51
C PHE A 185 18.95 -9.40 2.17
N ARG A 186 19.03 -10.64 1.65
CA ARG A 186 18.15 -11.75 2.06
C ARG A 186 18.27 -12.09 3.55
N ASP A 187 19.46 -11.98 4.11
CA ASP A 187 19.74 -12.21 5.54
C ASP A 187 19.29 -11.07 6.46
N LYS A 188 18.77 -9.96 5.91
CA LYS A 188 18.45 -8.74 6.67
C LYS A 188 16.96 -8.57 6.96
N CYS A 189 16.11 -9.33 6.26
CA CYS A 189 14.67 -9.37 6.47
C CYS A 189 14.23 -10.82 6.74
N PRO A 190 13.02 -11.03 7.28
CA PRO A 190 12.40 -12.36 7.26
C PRO A 190 12.22 -12.84 5.82
N ASP A 191 12.40 -14.15 5.56
CA ASP A 191 12.35 -14.73 4.21
C ASP A 191 11.04 -14.43 3.47
N SER A 192 9.92 -14.41 4.19
CA SER A 192 8.60 -14.05 3.65
C SER A 192 8.55 -12.61 3.12
N VAL A 193 9.23 -11.67 3.80
CA VAL A 193 9.35 -10.27 3.39
C VAL A 193 10.27 -10.15 2.18
N VAL A 194 11.37 -10.89 2.15
CA VAL A 194 12.28 -10.95 0.98
C VAL A 194 11.52 -11.44 -0.25
N ALA A 195 10.81 -12.57 -0.13
CA ALA A 195 10.03 -13.14 -1.23
C ALA A 195 8.96 -12.16 -1.72
N PHE A 196 8.34 -11.40 -0.82
CA PHE A 196 7.38 -10.35 -1.18
C PHE A 196 8.04 -9.20 -1.95
N ILE A 197 9.17 -8.68 -1.47
CA ILE A 197 9.94 -7.62 -2.14
C ILE A 197 10.35 -8.05 -3.56
N GLU A 198 10.86 -9.28 -3.70
CA GLU A 198 11.27 -9.83 -5.00
C GLU A 198 10.08 -10.05 -5.93
N ARG A 199 8.97 -10.65 -5.43
CA ARG A 199 7.75 -10.89 -6.20
C ARG A 199 7.14 -9.60 -6.74
N HIS A 200 7.05 -8.57 -5.90
CA HIS A 200 6.41 -7.29 -6.27
C HIS A 200 7.40 -6.27 -6.86
N ARG A 201 8.67 -6.65 -7.04
CA ARG A 201 9.76 -5.79 -7.52
C ARG A 201 9.77 -4.43 -6.82
N LEU A 202 9.67 -4.44 -5.49
CA LEU A 202 9.67 -3.21 -4.71
C LEU A 202 11.01 -2.48 -4.87
N TYR A 203 11.00 -1.17 -4.65
CA TYR A 203 12.16 -0.27 -4.72
C TYR A 203 12.75 0.01 -6.11
N SER A 204 12.57 -0.88 -7.08
CA SER A 204 13.07 -0.66 -8.46
C SER A 204 12.41 0.54 -9.16
N LEU A 205 11.25 0.97 -8.68
CA LEU A 205 10.46 2.09 -9.23
C LEU A 205 10.46 3.33 -8.35
N SER A 206 11.39 3.44 -7.41
CA SER A 206 11.54 4.67 -6.62
C SER A 206 11.73 5.94 -7.46
N PRO A 207 12.46 5.92 -8.60
CA PRO A 207 12.58 7.10 -9.46
C PRO A 207 11.23 7.59 -10.01
N VAL A 208 10.30 6.68 -10.30
CA VAL A 208 8.97 7.01 -10.83
C VAL A 208 8.15 7.75 -9.78
N TYR A 209 8.12 7.27 -8.53
CA TYR A 209 7.42 7.98 -7.45
C TYR A 209 8.02 9.36 -7.18
N SER A 210 9.33 9.51 -7.32
CA SER A 210 10.00 10.82 -7.18
C SER A 210 9.64 11.83 -8.28
N MET A 211 9.01 11.41 -9.38
CA MET A 211 8.50 12.31 -10.43
C MET A 211 7.13 12.91 -10.09
N VAL A 212 6.43 12.38 -9.08
CA VAL A 212 5.14 12.91 -8.60
C VAL A 212 5.40 14.03 -7.60
N ASP A 213 4.80 15.20 -7.82
CA ASP A 213 4.93 16.35 -6.92
C ASP A 213 4.31 16.10 -5.53
N ASP A 214 4.54 17.04 -4.60
CA ASP A 214 4.14 16.87 -3.20
C ASP A 214 2.61 16.84 -3.03
N ASP A 215 1.89 17.68 -3.77
CA ASP A 215 0.43 17.81 -3.68
C ASP A 215 -0.25 16.54 -4.21
N ASP A 216 0.18 16.05 -5.37
CA ASP A 216 -0.35 14.84 -5.97
C ASP A 216 0.05 13.59 -5.19
N TRP A 217 1.24 13.56 -4.59
CA TRP A 217 1.61 12.47 -3.68
C TRP A 217 0.75 12.43 -2.42
N GLU A 218 0.45 13.58 -1.81
CA GLU A 218 -0.47 13.65 -0.66
C GLU A 218 -1.87 13.14 -1.03
N ARG A 219 -2.36 13.52 -2.21
CA ARG A 219 -3.63 13.01 -2.76
C ARG A 219 -3.60 11.49 -2.97
N LEU A 220 -2.50 10.93 -3.49
CA LEU A 220 -2.34 9.47 -3.64
C LEU A 220 -2.46 8.75 -2.31
N VAL A 221 -1.76 9.21 -1.28
CA VAL A 221 -1.81 8.58 0.04
C VAL A 221 -3.23 8.65 0.63
N ALA A 222 -3.92 9.78 0.45
CA ALA A 222 -5.30 9.92 0.87
C ALA A 222 -6.26 8.98 0.12
N LEU A 223 -6.08 8.84 -1.20
CA LEU A 223 -6.88 7.92 -2.02
C LEU A 223 -6.61 6.45 -1.67
N GLU A 224 -5.36 6.09 -1.41
CA GLU A 224 -5.01 4.75 -0.95
C GLU A 224 -5.69 4.45 0.39
N GLY A 225 -5.55 5.31 1.40
CA GLY A 225 -6.20 5.13 2.70
C GLY A 225 -7.73 5.08 2.62
N TRP A 226 -8.33 5.85 1.70
CA TRP A 226 -9.77 5.83 1.44
C TRP A 226 -10.22 4.51 0.79
N SER A 227 -9.49 3.99 -0.20
CA SER A 227 -9.87 2.79 -0.94
C SER A 227 -9.90 1.55 -0.03
N TRP A 228 -9.03 1.48 0.98
CA TRP A 228 -8.95 0.36 1.93
C TRP A 228 -10.25 0.07 2.67
N ARG A 229 -11.14 1.04 2.78
CA ARG A 229 -12.45 0.88 3.44
C ARG A 229 -13.40 -0.05 2.69
N PHE A 230 -13.08 -0.36 1.43
CA PHE A 230 -13.97 -1.03 0.49
C PHE A 230 -13.43 -2.37 -0.01
N ILE A 231 -12.15 -2.66 0.22
CA ILE A 231 -11.47 -3.82 -0.34
C ILE A 231 -10.65 -4.57 0.72
N SER A 232 -10.61 -5.89 0.58
CA SER A 232 -9.83 -6.81 1.42
C SER A 232 -8.32 -6.60 1.29
N GLN A 233 -7.57 -7.18 2.23
CA GLN A 233 -6.10 -7.10 2.22
C GLN A 233 -5.47 -7.65 0.93
N GLU A 234 -6.01 -8.74 0.39
CA GLU A 234 -5.53 -9.31 -0.88
C GLU A 234 -5.70 -8.31 -2.03
N ARG A 235 -6.88 -7.67 -2.12
CA ARG A 235 -7.16 -6.66 -3.13
C ARG A 235 -6.33 -5.39 -2.94
N ARG A 236 -6.05 -4.96 -1.71
CA ARG A 236 -5.15 -3.82 -1.44
C ARG A 236 -3.75 -4.05 -2.02
N VAL A 237 -3.19 -5.25 -1.81
CA VAL A 237 -1.88 -5.63 -2.36
C VAL A 237 -1.92 -5.69 -3.89
N HIS A 238 -3.01 -6.24 -4.45
CA HIS A 238 -3.23 -6.26 -5.89
C HIS A 238 -3.29 -4.83 -6.48
N SER A 239 -4.16 -3.97 -5.96
CA SER A 239 -4.29 -2.58 -6.42
C SER A 239 -2.99 -1.80 -6.30
N ALA A 240 -2.20 -2.00 -5.24
CA ALA A 240 -0.88 -1.37 -5.13
C ALA A 240 0.13 -1.90 -6.16
N SER A 241 0.06 -3.18 -6.52
CA SER A 241 0.88 -3.78 -7.58
C SER A 241 0.51 -3.23 -8.96
N VAL A 242 -0.79 -3.09 -9.23
CA VAL A 242 -1.32 -2.46 -10.46
C VAL A 242 -0.92 -0.99 -10.51
N ALA A 243 -1.09 -0.24 -9.43
CA ALA A 243 -0.72 1.18 -9.33
C ALA A 243 0.77 1.40 -9.57
N GLN A 244 1.64 0.60 -8.94
CA GLN A 244 3.08 0.66 -9.13
C GLN A 244 3.45 0.43 -10.61
N TYR A 245 2.85 -0.58 -11.25
CA TYR A 245 3.17 -0.89 -12.64
C TYR A 245 2.55 0.10 -13.63
N ALA A 246 1.34 0.59 -13.37
CA ALA A 246 0.71 1.66 -14.14
C ALA A 246 1.55 2.94 -14.11
N GLY A 247 2.07 3.34 -12.95
CA GLY A 247 3.00 4.47 -12.84
C GLY A 247 4.28 4.27 -13.66
N LYS A 248 4.84 3.06 -13.68
CA LYS A 248 5.99 2.72 -14.54
C LYS A 248 5.65 2.96 -16.01
N LEU A 249 4.57 2.37 -16.51
CA LEU A 249 4.18 2.53 -17.91
C LEU A 249 3.87 4.01 -18.24
N ALA A 250 3.19 4.73 -17.36
CA ALA A 250 2.91 6.16 -17.56
C ALA A 250 4.18 6.99 -17.77
N SER A 251 5.25 6.69 -17.02
CA SER A 251 6.56 7.35 -17.21
C SER A 251 7.21 7.09 -18.56
N LEU A 252 6.81 6.03 -19.28
CA LEU A 252 7.33 5.66 -20.60
C LEU A 252 6.48 6.22 -21.75
N TYR A 253 5.20 6.49 -21.50
CA TYR A 253 4.21 6.90 -22.53
C TYR A 253 3.73 8.35 -22.38
N GLU A 254 4.45 9.17 -21.62
CA GLU A 254 4.11 10.59 -21.39
C GLU A 254 2.67 10.81 -20.84
N VAL A 255 2.17 9.83 -20.09
CA VAL A 255 0.91 9.95 -19.36
C VAL A 255 1.22 10.47 -17.95
N ASP A 256 0.31 11.29 -17.42
CA ASP A 256 0.38 11.75 -16.03
C ASP A 256 0.53 10.56 -15.06
N ILE A 257 1.70 10.48 -14.42
CA ILE A 257 2.08 9.38 -13.53
C ILE A 257 1.15 9.30 -12.33
N TRP A 258 0.74 10.45 -11.78
CA TRP A 258 -0.17 10.50 -10.65
C TRP A 258 -1.52 9.86 -11.02
N LYS A 259 -2.08 10.24 -12.18
CA LYS A 259 -3.36 9.69 -12.67
C LYS A 259 -3.28 8.18 -12.87
N ALA A 260 -2.18 7.68 -13.42
CA ALA A 260 -2.00 6.24 -13.63
C ALA A 260 -1.91 5.46 -12.30
N ILE A 261 -1.17 5.97 -11.32
CA ILE A 261 -1.08 5.34 -9.98
C ILE A 261 -2.46 5.39 -9.30
N ALA A 262 -3.15 6.54 -9.32
CA ALA A 262 -4.47 6.69 -8.73
C ALA A 262 -5.50 5.75 -9.37
N ALA A 263 -5.49 5.62 -10.69
CA ALA A 263 -6.38 4.70 -11.39
C ALA A 263 -6.10 3.24 -10.98
N GLY A 264 -4.82 2.86 -10.87
CA GLY A 264 -4.44 1.53 -10.36
C GLY A 264 -4.87 1.26 -8.92
N LEU A 265 -4.82 2.26 -8.03
CA LEU A 265 -5.29 2.11 -6.64
C LEU A 265 -6.81 1.93 -6.55
N LEU A 266 -7.57 2.51 -7.48
CA LEU A 266 -9.03 2.59 -7.42
C LEU A 266 -9.76 1.62 -8.35
N HIS A 267 -9.09 0.98 -9.31
CA HIS A 267 -9.74 0.21 -10.38
C HIS A 267 -10.70 -0.87 -9.86
N ASP A 268 -10.30 -1.57 -8.80
CA ASP A 268 -11.02 -2.70 -8.20
C ASP A 268 -11.85 -2.29 -6.96
N MET A 269 -11.99 -0.99 -6.67
CA MET A 269 -12.52 -0.54 -5.37
C MET A 269 -13.99 -0.95 -5.10
N ALA A 270 -14.76 -1.23 -6.15
CA ALA A 270 -16.14 -1.69 -6.04
C ALA A 270 -16.27 -3.22 -6.20
N LYS A 271 -15.15 -3.96 -6.34
CA LYS A 271 -15.15 -5.41 -6.60
C LYS A 271 -15.83 -6.22 -5.50
N GLU A 272 -15.75 -5.74 -4.27
CA GLU A 272 -16.30 -6.40 -3.08
C GLU A 272 -17.62 -5.77 -2.58
N PHE A 273 -18.20 -4.83 -3.35
CA PHE A 273 -19.54 -4.32 -3.05
C PHE A 273 -20.59 -5.41 -3.27
N PRO A 274 -21.76 -5.33 -2.60
CA PRO A 274 -22.90 -6.18 -2.93
C PRO A 274 -23.22 -6.09 -4.43
N LEU A 275 -23.50 -7.22 -5.08
CA LEU A 275 -23.68 -7.28 -6.53
C LEU A 275 -24.78 -6.34 -7.06
N GLU A 276 -25.90 -6.23 -6.34
CA GLU A 276 -26.98 -5.30 -6.71
C GLU A 276 -26.53 -3.84 -6.67
N GLU A 277 -25.69 -3.47 -5.69
CA GLU A 277 -25.09 -2.13 -5.63
C GLU A 277 -24.10 -1.91 -6.79
N GLN A 278 -23.31 -2.92 -7.15
CA GLN A 278 -22.45 -2.85 -8.34
C GLN A 278 -23.29 -2.62 -9.60
N LYS A 279 -24.38 -3.38 -9.79
CA LYS A 279 -25.29 -3.25 -10.93
C LYS A 279 -25.93 -1.87 -11.01
N ASP A 280 -26.42 -1.34 -9.89
CA ASP A 280 -27.05 -0.03 -9.84
C ASP A 280 -26.07 1.11 -10.16
N LEU A 281 -24.85 1.03 -9.63
CA LEU A 281 -23.79 2.00 -9.93
C LEU A 281 -23.33 1.89 -11.39
N ALA A 282 -23.10 0.67 -11.89
CA ALA A 282 -22.69 0.42 -13.26
C ALA A 282 -23.72 0.94 -14.27
N ARG A 283 -25.02 0.65 -14.07
CA ARG A 283 -26.11 1.15 -14.92
C ARG A 283 -26.11 2.68 -14.99
N GLN A 284 -25.89 3.36 -13.85
CA GLN A 284 -25.81 4.82 -13.79
C GLN A 284 -24.54 5.41 -14.41
N TYR A 285 -23.46 4.64 -14.56
CA TYR A 285 -22.23 5.11 -15.22
C TYR A 285 -22.37 5.00 -16.73
N LEU A 286 -22.79 3.82 -17.20
CA LEU A 286 -22.83 3.50 -18.62
C LEU A 286 -23.89 4.32 -19.36
N ASP A 287 -25.03 4.57 -18.71
CA ASP A 287 -26.17 5.29 -19.30
C ASP A 287 -26.63 4.68 -20.66
N ASP A 288 -26.34 3.40 -20.86
CA ASP A 288 -26.67 2.60 -22.04
C ASP A 288 -27.09 1.20 -21.59
N GLU A 289 -28.40 0.94 -21.63
CA GLU A 289 -28.99 -0.34 -21.22
C GLU A 289 -28.51 -1.50 -22.11
N THR A 290 -28.24 -1.26 -23.39
CA THR A 290 -27.77 -2.31 -24.31
C THR A 290 -26.38 -2.75 -23.90
N LEU A 291 -25.49 -1.78 -23.62
CA LEU A 291 -24.14 -2.06 -23.16
C LEU A 291 -24.13 -2.75 -21.79
N PHE A 292 -24.95 -2.24 -20.86
CA PHE A 292 -25.11 -2.82 -19.52
C PHE A 292 -25.48 -4.31 -19.57
N LEU A 293 -26.44 -4.69 -20.43
CA LEU A 293 -26.88 -6.07 -20.59
C LEU A 293 -25.80 -7.01 -21.16
N THR A 294 -24.72 -6.49 -21.75
CA THR A 294 -23.59 -7.31 -22.22
C THR A 294 -22.62 -7.70 -21.11
N LEU A 295 -22.60 -6.96 -19.99
CA LEU A 295 -21.65 -7.20 -18.91
C LEU A 295 -22.12 -8.38 -18.06
N SER A 296 -21.20 -9.32 -17.80
CA SER A 296 -21.42 -10.34 -16.77
C SER A 296 -21.30 -9.72 -15.38
N ASP A 297 -21.81 -10.40 -14.36
CA ASP A 297 -21.72 -9.96 -12.96
C ASP A 297 -20.28 -9.60 -12.55
N ASP A 298 -19.29 -10.41 -12.97
CA ASP A 298 -17.88 -10.17 -12.69
C ASP A 298 -17.30 -8.89 -13.31
N LEU A 299 -17.93 -8.32 -14.34
CA LEU A 299 -17.47 -7.14 -15.06
C LEU A 299 -18.13 -5.84 -14.57
N MET A 300 -19.13 -5.93 -13.69
CA MET A 300 -19.87 -4.77 -13.17
C MET A 300 -19.01 -3.85 -12.30
N HIS A 301 -18.02 -4.40 -11.60
CA HIS A 301 -17.17 -3.65 -10.66
C HIS A 301 -16.45 -2.45 -11.28
N GLY A 302 -15.98 -2.54 -12.53
CA GLY A 302 -15.28 -1.45 -13.19
C GLY A 302 -16.16 -0.20 -13.33
N PRO A 303 -17.29 -0.28 -14.06
CA PRO A 303 -18.21 0.85 -14.18
C PRO A 303 -18.82 1.28 -12.83
N ALA A 304 -19.02 0.34 -11.90
CA ALA A 304 -19.46 0.66 -10.55
C ALA A 304 -18.45 1.53 -9.78
N ALA A 305 -17.15 1.18 -9.85
CA ALA A 305 -16.07 1.95 -9.26
C ALA A 305 -16.01 3.36 -9.87
N ALA A 306 -16.06 3.48 -11.19
CA ALA A 306 -16.08 4.77 -11.88
C ALA A 306 -17.27 5.65 -11.42
N LYS A 307 -18.48 5.08 -11.28
CA LYS A 307 -19.62 5.83 -10.75
C LYS A 307 -19.40 6.26 -9.31
N PHE A 308 -18.95 5.35 -8.46
CA PHE A 308 -18.75 5.62 -7.05
C PHE A 308 -17.74 6.76 -6.84
N ILE A 309 -16.61 6.71 -7.54
CA ILE A 309 -15.58 7.75 -7.53
C ILE A 309 -16.17 9.10 -7.98
N SER A 310 -16.90 9.13 -9.10
CA SER A 310 -17.49 10.38 -9.60
C SER A 310 -18.48 11.01 -8.62
N LYS A 311 -19.18 10.21 -7.80
CA LYS A 311 -20.09 10.70 -6.78
C LYS A 311 -19.36 11.22 -5.54
N THR A 312 -18.27 10.56 -5.14
CA THR A 312 -17.59 10.87 -3.87
C THR A 312 -16.51 11.92 -4.02
N CYS A 313 -15.74 11.89 -5.11
CA CYS A 313 -14.60 12.80 -5.34
C CYS A 313 -14.98 14.07 -6.10
N GLY A 314 -16.22 14.19 -6.56
CA GLY A 314 -16.70 15.34 -7.34
C GLY A 314 -16.29 15.27 -8.81
N LYS A 315 -15.87 16.40 -9.39
CA LYS A 315 -15.53 16.46 -10.82
C LYS A 315 -14.23 15.70 -11.10
N CYS A 316 -14.35 14.52 -11.69
CA CYS A 316 -13.24 13.75 -12.26
C CYS A 316 -13.22 13.88 -13.78
N GLU A 317 -12.04 13.74 -14.37
CA GLU A 317 -11.88 13.70 -15.82
C GLU A 317 -12.52 12.44 -16.40
N VAL A 318 -13.20 12.57 -17.54
CA VAL A 318 -13.87 11.45 -18.21
C VAL A 318 -12.87 10.35 -18.58
N GLU A 319 -11.69 10.73 -19.06
CA GLU A 319 -10.64 9.77 -19.42
C GLU A 319 -10.23 8.89 -18.23
N PHE A 320 -10.07 9.48 -17.04
CA PHE A 320 -9.70 8.76 -15.83
C PHE A 320 -10.79 7.78 -15.38
N LEU A 321 -12.05 8.24 -15.38
CA LEU A 321 -13.18 7.37 -15.03
C LEU A 321 -13.39 6.26 -16.05
N ASP A 322 -13.20 6.54 -17.34
CA ASP A 322 -13.32 5.54 -18.40
C ASP A 322 -12.22 4.49 -18.35
N ALA A 323 -10.98 4.88 -18.03
CA ALA A 323 -9.90 3.94 -17.79
C ALA A 323 -10.31 2.93 -16.71
N ILE A 324 -10.84 3.41 -15.58
CA ILE A 324 -11.33 2.57 -14.48
C ILE A 324 -12.54 1.72 -14.92
N ALA A 325 -13.52 2.33 -15.59
CA ALA A 325 -14.75 1.65 -15.97
C ALA A 325 -14.49 0.43 -16.86
N PHE A 326 -13.52 0.52 -17.77
CA PHE A 326 -13.28 -0.48 -18.80
C PHE A 326 -11.94 -1.20 -18.63
N HIS A 327 -11.28 -1.11 -17.47
CA HIS A 327 -9.98 -1.74 -17.23
C HIS A 327 -10.02 -3.28 -17.37
N SER A 328 -11.16 -3.92 -17.06
CA SER A 328 -11.30 -5.38 -17.08
C SER A 328 -11.76 -5.92 -18.43
N THR A 329 -12.58 -5.15 -19.17
CA THR A 329 -13.10 -5.53 -20.50
C THR A 329 -12.17 -5.12 -21.63
N GLY A 330 -11.47 -3.99 -21.47
CA GLY A 330 -10.94 -3.20 -22.59
C GLY A 330 -12.05 -2.60 -23.45
N ARG A 331 -11.67 -1.74 -24.41
CA ARG A 331 -12.51 -1.30 -25.54
C ARG A 331 -11.64 -0.82 -26.71
N GLY A 332 -12.18 -0.68 -27.93
CA GLY A 332 -11.38 -0.35 -29.13
C GLY A 332 -10.91 1.11 -29.24
N ASP A 333 -11.35 1.99 -28.35
CA ASP A 333 -11.03 3.41 -28.31
C ASP A 333 -10.48 3.84 -26.94
N MET A 334 -9.74 2.95 -26.28
CA MET A 334 -9.09 3.28 -25.01
C MET A 334 -8.05 4.37 -25.22
N SER A 335 -8.07 5.35 -24.31
CA SER A 335 -6.96 6.29 -24.18
C SER A 335 -5.68 5.56 -23.76
N VAL A 336 -4.53 6.24 -23.85
CA VAL A 336 -3.25 5.67 -23.42
C VAL A 336 -3.31 5.28 -21.93
N LEU A 337 -3.95 6.10 -21.08
CA LEU A 337 -4.19 5.76 -19.68
C LEU A 337 -5.04 4.49 -19.52
N GLY A 338 -6.11 4.35 -20.32
CA GLY A 338 -6.94 3.15 -20.31
C GLY A 338 -6.17 1.89 -20.70
N GLN A 339 -5.36 1.96 -21.75
CA GLN A 339 -4.50 0.84 -22.18
C GLN A 339 -3.47 0.48 -21.10
N ILE A 340 -2.84 1.50 -20.48
CA ILE A 340 -1.92 1.31 -19.36
C ILE A 340 -2.60 0.58 -18.21
N LEU A 341 -3.79 1.02 -17.80
CA LEU A 341 -4.49 0.41 -16.67
C LEU A 341 -4.94 -1.02 -16.98
N PHE A 342 -5.48 -1.26 -18.18
CA PHE A 342 -5.84 -2.61 -18.65
C PHE A 342 -4.65 -3.55 -18.61
N LEU A 343 -3.51 -3.14 -19.17
CA LEU A 343 -2.29 -3.94 -19.13
C LEU A 343 -1.84 -4.13 -17.69
N ALA A 344 -1.77 -3.07 -16.90
CA ALA A 344 -1.28 -3.15 -15.53
C ALA A 344 -2.07 -4.14 -14.68
N ASP A 345 -3.40 -4.15 -14.76
CA ASP A 345 -4.22 -5.14 -14.06
C ASP A 345 -3.86 -6.58 -14.44
N LYS A 346 -3.59 -6.84 -15.73
CA LYS A 346 -3.30 -8.20 -16.22
C LYS A 346 -1.85 -8.63 -16.04
N ILE A 347 -0.90 -7.71 -16.12
CA ILE A 347 0.53 -8.01 -16.19
C ILE A 347 1.38 -7.43 -15.06
N ALA A 348 0.76 -6.84 -14.03
CA ALA A 348 1.45 -6.48 -12.78
C ALA A 348 2.20 -7.66 -12.15
N PHE A 349 3.15 -7.35 -11.27
CA PHE A 349 4.16 -8.31 -10.79
C PHE A 349 3.59 -9.47 -9.97
N ASP A 350 2.36 -9.35 -9.48
CA ASP A 350 1.63 -10.37 -8.74
C ASP A 350 0.95 -11.44 -9.61
N ARG A 351 0.87 -11.23 -10.94
CA ARG A 351 0.17 -12.08 -11.92
C ARG A 351 1.05 -13.18 -12.53
N THR A 352 0.42 -14.25 -13.01
CA THR A 352 1.08 -15.40 -13.65
C THR A 352 0.30 -15.92 -14.86
N PHE A 353 0.89 -15.91 -16.07
CA PHE A 353 0.40 -16.65 -17.25
C PHE A 353 1.49 -16.81 -18.32
N ARG A 354 1.22 -17.56 -19.39
CA ARG A 354 2.23 -18.15 -20.31
C ARG A 354 3.13 -17.14 -21.04
N ARG A 355 2.58 -16.03 -21.56
CA ARG A 355 3.32 -15.02 -22.35
C ARG A 355 3.55 -13.70 -21.61
N LEU A 356 3.48 -13.72 -20.27
CA LEU A 356 3.57 -12.53 -19.42
C LEU A 356 4.82 -11.67 -19.68
N ASP A 357 6.00 -12.29 -19.76
CA ASP A 357 7.26 -11.55 -19.98
C ASP A 357 7.33 -10.91 -21.37
N ALA A 358 6.74 -11.54 -22.38
CA ALA A 358 6.68 -10.97 -23.72
C ALA A 358 5.78 -9.73 -23.78
N ILE A 359 4.63 -9.75 -23.07
CA ILE A 359 3.74 -8.58 -23.00
C ILE A 359 4.41 -7.45 -22.22
N ARG A 360 5.09 -7.77 -21.11
CA ARG A 360 5.85 -6.78 -20.33
C ARG A 360 6.93 -6.13 -21.18
N SER A 361 7.71 -6.91 -21.94
CA SER A 361 8.74 -6.33 -22.84
C SER A 361 8.11 -5.37 -23.83
N LEU A 362 7.04 -5.76 -24.53
CA LEU A 362 6.37 -4.88 -25.50
C LEU A 362 5.87 -3.58 -24.85
N ALA A 363 5.24 -3.68 -23.68
CA ALA A 363 4.73 -2.52 -22.94
C ALA A 363 5.86 -1.62 -22.38
N GLU A 364 7.01 -2.20 -22.03
CA GLU A 364 8.15 -1.44 -21.52
C GLU A 364 9.03 -0.85 -22.65
N ASP A 365 8.98 -1.44 -23.85
CA ASP A 365 9.73 -1.02 -25.04
C ASP A 365 8.98 0.04 -25.88
N GLY A 366 7.87 0.58 -25.39
CA GLY A 366 7.11 1.63 -26.07
C GLY A 366 6.08 1.13 -27.09
N ASN A 367 5.80 -0.17 -27.16
CA ASN A 367 4.86 -0.77 -28.13
C ASN A 367 3.52 -1.15 -27.47
N LEU A 368 2.73 -0.15 -27.07
CA LEU A 368 1.53 -0.35 -26.26
C LEU A 368 0.45 -1.15 -26.99
N ASP A 369 0.20 -0.85 -28.27
CA ASP A 369 -0.79 -1.55 -29.09
C ASP A 369 -0.45 -3.04 -29.28
N ASP A 370 0.84 -3.37 -29.48
CA ASP A 370 1.29 -4.76 -29.60
C ASP A 370 1.20 -5.50 -28.26
N ALA A 371 1.48 -4.82 -27.14
CA ALA A 371 1.26 -5.37 -25.81
C ALA A 371 -0.24 -5.63 -25.56
N MET A 372 -1.12 -4.69 -25.92
CA MET A 372 -2.58 -4.84 -25.84
C MET A 372 -3.07 -6.03 -26.66
N LYS A 373 -2.64 -6.12 -27.92
CA LYS A 373 -2.93 -7.24 -28.82
C LYS A 373 -2.56 -8.57 -28.17
N LEU A 374 -1.32 -8.68 -27.71
CA LEU A 374 -0.81 -9.91 -27.16
C LEU A 374 -1.51 -10.31 -25.84
N CYS A 375 -1.83 -9.33 -25.00
CA CYS A 375 -2.59 -9.54 -23.77
C CYS A 375 -4.01 -10.05 -24.07
N LEU A 376 -4.70 -9.43 -25.04
CA LEU A 376 -6.04 -9.84 -25.47
C LEU A 376 -6.03 -11.24 -26.10
N GLU A 377 -5.00 -11.61 -26.89
CA GLU A 377 -4.85 -12.98 -27.41
C GLU A 377 -4.80 -14.03 -26.30
N GLU A 378 -4.07 -13.76 -25.21
CA GLU A 378 -3.98 -14.67 -24.05
C GLU A 378 -5.31 -14.77 -23.29
N ILE A 379 -5.98 -13.63 -23.07
CA ILE A 379 -7.31 -13.61 -22.43
C ILE A 379 -8.32 -14.41 -23.24
N PHE A 380 -8.38 -14.20 -24.55
CA PHE A 380 -9.31 -14.91 -25.43
C PHE A 380 -9.02 -16.40 -25.50
N THR A 381 -7.73 -16.76 -25.49
CA THR A 381 -7.31 -18.15 -25.42
C THR A 381 -7.82 -18.78 -24.12
N ALA A 382 -7.66 -18.11 -22.97
CA ALA A 382 -8.16 -18.59 -21.69
C ALA A 382 -9.69 -18.71 -21.65
N LEU A 383 -10.43 -17.71 -22.16
CA LEU A 383 -11.89 -17.72 -22.22
C LEU A 383 -12.44 -18.84 -23.12
N LYS A 384 -11.78 -19.10 -24.26
CA LYS A 384 -12.12 -20.25 -25.13
C LYS A 384 -11.93 -21.58 -24.41
N TYR A 385 -10.88 -21.72 -23.60
CA TYR A 385 -10.65 -22.94 -22.82
C TYR A 385 -11.66 -23.11 -21.68
N SER A 386 -12.13 -22.01 -21.06
CA SER A 386 -13.11 -22.05 -19.97
C SER A 386 -14.57 -22.12 -20.43
N GLY A 387 -14.84 -21.94 -21.73
CA GLY A 387 -16.20 -21.96 -22.28
C GLY A 387 -17.03 -20.73 -21.92
N VAL A 388 -16.39 -19.65 -21.43
CA VAL A 388 -17.06 -18.39 -21.05
C VAL A 388 -17.26 -17.55 -22.31
N GLU A 389 -18.46 -17.01 -22.48
CA GLU A 389 -18.78 -16.12 -23.61
C GLU A 389 -18.02 -14.79 -23.48
N VAL A 390 -17.45 -14.34 -24.59
CA VAL A 390 -16.64 -13.12 -24.63
C VAL A 390 -17.55 -11.90 -24.73
N ASN A 391 -17.37 -10.95 -23.82
CA ASN A 391 -18.09 -9.67 -23.85
C ASN A 391 -17.81 -8.88 -25.14
N SER A 392 -18.82 -8.15 -25.63
CA SER A 392 -18.77 -7.38 -26.87
C SER A 392 -17.68 -6.30 -26.89
N LEU A 393 -17.40 -5.64 -25.76
CA LEU A 393 -16.32 -4.66 -25.62
C LEU A 393 -14.95 -5.30 -25.79
N SER A 394 -14.72 -6.45 -25.14
CA SER A 394 -13.47 -7.21 -25.28
C SER A 394 -13.26 -7.66 -26.71
N LEU A 395 -14.32 -8.09 -27.40
CA LEU A 395 -14.27 -8.45 -28.82
C LEU A 395 -13.95 -7.25 -29.72
N ASN A 396 -14.52 -6.09 -29.42
CA ASN A 396 -14.20 -4.84 -30.12
C ASN A 396 -12.73 -4.43 -29.90
N ALA A 397 -12.24 -4.48 -28.66
CA ALA A 397 -10.84 -4.24 -28.33
C ALA A 397 -9.93 -5.20 -29.11
N TYR A 398 -10.22 -6.51 -29.08
CA TYR A 398 -9.46 -7.50 -29.82
C TYR A 398 -9.45 -7.20 -31.33
N ARG A 399 -10.58 -6.85 -31.94
CA ARG A 399 -10.62 -6.49 -33.37
C ARG A 399 -9.80 -5.24 -33.67
N LYS A 400 -9.81 -4.25 -32.79
CA LYS A 400 -9.03 -3.02 -32.95
C LYS A 400 -7.52 -3.29 -32.91
N TYR A 401 -7.06 -3.94 -31.84
CA TYR A 401 -5.63 -4.09 -31.55
C TYR A 401 -5.02 -5.34 -32.19
N ALA A 402 -5.76 -6.45 -32.25
CA ALA A 402 -5.31 -7.70 -32.86
C ALA A 402 -5.75 -7.88 -34.32
N GLY A 403 -6.90 -7.31 -34.70
CA GLY A 403 -7.52 -7.48 -36.03
C GLY A 403 -6.99 -6.55 -37.14
N GLY A 404 -6.02 -5.69 -36.86
CA GLY A 404 -5.40 -4.77 -37.83
C GLY A 404 -4.43 -5.42 -38.83
N ALA A 405 -4.38 -6.75 -38.93
CA ALA A 405 -3.58 -7.46 -39.92
C ALA A 405 -4.44 -8.45 -40.71
N SER A 406 -5.28 -7.93 -41.60
CA SER A 406 -5.73 -8.63 -42.80
C SER A 406 -6.40 -7.67 -43.79
N SER A 407 -5.57 -6.98 -44.57
CA SER A 407 -5.78 -6.75 -46.00
C SER A 407 -4.43 -6.41 -46.64
#